data_AF-G7EMS9-F1
#
_entry.id   AF-G7EMS9-F1
#
_cell.length_a   1.000
_cell.length_b   1.000
_cell.length_c   1.000
_cell.angle_alpha   90.00
_cell.angle_beta   90.00
_cell.angle_gamma   90.00
#
_symmetry.space_group_name_H-M   'P 1'
#
loop_
_entity.id
_entity.type
_entity.pdbx_description
1 polymer ?
#
loop_
_entity_poly.entity_id
_entity_poly.type
_entity_poly.pdbx_seq_one_letter_code
_entity_poly.pdbx_strand_id
1 'polypeptide(L)'
;MINSGNTAKLEEAGNLANQAGDWLWGTLQGDFNRNPSTSQIVVGTIISMIPVVDQIMDIRDICANTMLLTDDDKANDSDGWIAFTLTAIGLIPLFGSAVKGVGKVVIKNSGESMEAAIAVLRKLGKGDPVKYLRKINWHDLGKQAASEVKAVIKGFRDTLQDISTSWKYDLLLPDSAIDGMQAMVKQLDEVTPKIDQGVKNAASEIGNRVNKALNEFEPSASTGVVGKPKKTVANELEAPKGNDLKGAKSKENKQLSNSLLIEKYANEFSTLSRKDFRTWKIKLANAALSSSEIQDAIYFGSLKSGKNMWGDNWKKYYEEISGTKYPGPPNHAHHLVEKKGGGKYGVANRKILEDVGINPLLSRENFAWAPNIKGQHGLEPQAQLNEMLNTSQGNKKAILKVLEQWAKISKGRTI
;
A
#
# COMPACT_ATOMS: atom_id res chain seq x y z
N MET A 1 33.49 38.71 10.89
CA MET A 1 32.12 38.49 10.38
C MET A 1 32.06 37.07 9.89
N ILE A 2 31.49 36.16 10.68
CA ILE A 2 31.44 34.72 10.41
C ILE A 2 30.13 34.43 9.66
N ASN A 3 30.25 33.69 8.56
CA ASN A 3 29.22 33.39 7.56
C ASN A 3 27.91 32.86 8.16
N SER A 4 26.86 33.70 8.15
CA SER A 4 25.46 33.34 8.38
C SER A 4 24.78 32.65 7.18
N GLY A 5 25.56 32.06 6.27
CA GLY A 5 25.10 31.65 4.94
C GLY A 5 24.79 30.16 4.73
N ASN A 6 24.86 29.31 5.77
CA ASN A 6 24.63 27.87 5.61
C ASN A 6 23.64 27.26 6.62
N THR A 7 23.23 28.01 7.65
CA THR A 7 22.29 27.50 8.67
C THR A 7 20.86 27.46 8.16
N ALA A 8 20.42 28.45 7.37
CA ALA A 8 19.06 28.50 6.84
C ALA A 8 18.71 27.29 5.95
N LYS A 9 19.65 26.80 5.13
CA LYS A 9 19.45 25.60 4.30
C LYS A 9 19.47 24.30 5.12
N LEU A 10 20.26 24.25 6.19
CA LEU A 10 20.30 23.10 7.10
C LEU A 10 19.04 23.05 7.98
N GLU A 11 18.54 24.20 8.38
CA GLU A 11 17.32 24.37 9.17
C GLU A 11 16.06 24.08 8.31
N GLU A 12 16.07 24.51 7.04
CA GLU A 12 15.06 24.14 6.04
C GLU A 12 15.08 22.64 5.75
N ALA A 13 16.26 22.03 5.55
CA ALA A 13 16.40 20.59 5.36
C ALA A 13 15.96 19.77 6.59
N GLY A 14 16.28 20.24 7.80
CA GLY A 14 15.82 19.62 9.06
C GLY A 14 14.31 19.72 9.26
N ASN A 15 13.71 20.87 8.93
CA ASN A 15 12.26 21.05 8.99
C ASN A 15 11.51 20.18 7.97
N LEU A 16 12.05 20.04 6.76
CA LEU A 16 11.53 19.13 5.73
C LEU A 16 11.63 17.66 6.15
N ALA A 17 12.76 17.24 6.75
CA ALA A 17 12.95 15.87 7.25
C ALA A 17 11.99 15.53 8.40
N ASN A 18 11.77 16.46 9.33
CA ASN A 18 10.82 16.27 10.44
C ASN A 18 9.37 16.21 9.96
N GLN A 19 8.97 17.08 9.02
CA GLN A 19 7.63 17.07 8.44
C GLN A 19 7.37 15.80 7.61
N ALA A 20 8.35 15.35 6.82
CA ALA A 20 8.30 14.09 6.10
C ALA A 20 8.18 12.91 7.08
N GLY A 21 8.90 12.98 8.21
CA GLY A 21 8.88 11.96 9.24
C GLY A 21 7.55 11.84 9.97
N ASP A 22 6.96 12.95 10.39
CA ASP A 22 5.64 12.99 11.02
C ASP A 22 4.53 12.53 10.06
N TRP A 23 4.64 12.91 8.78
CA TRP A 23 3.71 12.47 7.75
C TRP A 23 3.78 10.95 7.55
N LEU A 24 4.97 10.39 7.42
CA LEU A 24 5.13 8.95 7.25
C LEU A 24 4.75 8.16 8.51
N TRP A 25 5.10 8.68 9.70
CA TRP A 25 4.69 8.07 10.95
C TRP A 25 3.16 7.98 11.06
N GLY A 26 2.46 9.05 10.68
CA GLY A 26 1.00 9.03 10.60
C GLY A 26 0.44 8.09 9.51
N THR A 27 1.20 7.79 8.43
CA THR A 27 0.87 6.75 7.44
C THR A 27 0.99 5.35 8.05
N LEU A 28 2.09 5.07 8.75
CA LEU A 28 2.39 3.75 9.33
C LEU A 28 1.52 3.41 10.54
N GLN A 29 0.93 4.43 11.19
CA GLN A 29 -0.08 4.23 12.23
C GLN A 29 -1.36 3.55 11.70
N GLY A 30 -1.63 3.63 10.39
CA GLY A 30 -2.82 3.02 9.78
C GLY A 30 -4.11 3.39 10.52
N ASP A 31 -4.94 2.39 10.82
CA ASP A 31 -6.22 2.55 11.53
C ASP A 31 -6.10 3.08 12.98
N PHE A 32 -4.90 3.13 13.55
CA PHE A 32 -4.65 3.74 14.87
C PHE A 32 -4.46 5.26 14.81
N ASN A 33 -4.21 5.83 13.62
CA ASN A 33 -4.22 7.27 13.43
C ASN A 33 -5.68 7.75 13.45
N ARG A 34 -6.05 8.54 14.46
CA ARG A 34 -7.44 9.01 14.61
C ARG A 34 -7.82 10.11 13.62
N ASN A 35 -6.84 10.81 13.04
CA ASN A 35 -7.03 11.86 12.04
C ASN A 35 -5.98 11.73 10.91
N PRO A 36 -6.00 10.65 10.12
CA PRO A 36 -5.06 10.49 9.03
C PRO A 36 -5.42 11.43 7.87
N SER A 37 -4.41 12.07 7.30
CA SER A 37 -4.57 12.81 6.04
C SER A 37 -4.93 11.86 4.90
N THR A 38 -5.57 12.38 3.86
CA THR A 38 -5.99 11.59 2.68
C THR A 38 -4.83 10.83 2.03
N SER A 39 -3.62 11.41 2.01
CA SER A 39 -2.44 10.75 1.46
C SER A 39 -1.89 9.65 2.37
N GLN A 40 -1.95 9.82 3.69
CA GLN A 40 -1.59 8.77 4.66
C GLN A 40 -2.48 7.52 4.52
N ILE A 41 -3.79 7.71 4.28
CA ILE A 41 -4.72 6.59 4.05
C ILE A 41 -4.36 5.83 2.77
N VAL A 42 -4.12 6.55 1.66
CA VAL A 42 -3.83 5.95 0.35
C VAL A 42 -2.49 5.21 0.38
N VAL A 43 -1.44 5.83 0.92
CA VAL A 43 -0.11 5.22 0.99
C VAL A 43 -0.10 4.06 1.99
N GLY A 44 -0.77 4.19 3.14
CA GLY A 44 -0.92 3.10 4.12
C GLY A 44 -1.64 1.88 3.53
N THR A 45 -2.65 2.10 2.68
CA THR A 45 -3.36 1.03 1.97
C THR A 45 -2.43 0.31 0.98
N ILE A 46 -1.60 1.03 0.23
CA ILE A 46 -0.67 0.41 -0.72
C ILE A 46 0.41 -0.39 0.01
N ILE A 47 0.94 0.14 1.11
CA ILE A 47 1.90 -0.57 1.97
C ILE A 47 1.28 -1.86 2.53
N SER A 48 0.00 -1.84 2.91
CA SER A 48 -0.71 -3.03 3.44
C SER A 48 -0.92 -4.15 2.42
N MET A 49 -0.70 -3.88 1.12
CA MET A 49 -0.85 -4.87 0.03
C MET A 49 0.46 -5.59 -0.31
N ILE A 50 1.57 -5.30 0.37
CA ILE A 50 2.87 -5.94 0.13
C ILE A 50 2.89 -7.32 0.85
N PRO A 51 3.06 -8.46 0.14
CA PRO A 51 2.95 -9.81 0.71
C PRO A 51 4.00 -10.19 1.78
N VAL A 52 5.06 -9.41 1.91
CA VAL A 52 6.15 -9.61 2.90
C VAL A 52 5.89 -8.77 4.18
N VAL A 53 4.83 -7.96 4.17
CA VAL A 53 4.44 -7.03 5.24
C VAL A 53 3.35 -7.66 6.10
N ASP A 54 3.52 -8.92 6.48
CA ASP A 54 2.57 -9.58 7.39
C ASP A 54 2.65 -9.04 8.83
N GLN A 55 3.53 -8.07 9.12
CA GLN A 55 3.58 -7.35 10.39
C GLN A 55 3.84 -5.86 10.16
N ILE A 56 2.77 -5.08 9.92
CA ILE A 56 2.79 -3.60 9.94
C ILE A 56 3.48 -3.07 11.21
N MET A 57 3.38 -3.83 12.32
CA MET A 57 4.05 -3.55 13.60
C MET A 57 5.58 -3.51 13.49
N ASP A 58 6.19 -4.30 12.61
CA ASP A 58 7.63 -4.37 12.47
C ASP A 58 8.20 -3.30 11.54
N ILE A 59 7.50 -2.90 10.46
CA ILE A 59 7.91 -1.75 9.64
C ILE A 59 7.89 -0.46 10.47
N ARG A 60 6.86 -0.31 11.31
CA ARG A 60 6.76 0.82 12.24
C ARG A 60 7.96 0.88 13.18
N ASP A 61 8.34 -0.25 13.79
CA ASP A 61 9.50 -0.32 14.69
C ASP A 61 10.83 -0.12 13.92
N ILE A 62 10.95 -0.61 12.68
CA ILE A 62 12.12 -0.40 11.83
C ILE A 62 12.25 1.08 11.47
N CYS A 63 11.20 1.74 10.98
CA CYS A 63 11.23 3.17 10.63
C CYS A 63 11.53 4.06 11.84
N ALA A 64 10.92 3.80 12.99
CA ALA A 64 11.19 4.57 14.21
C ALA A 64 12.67 4.48 14.62
N ASN A 65 13.27 3.29 14.52
CA ASN A 65 14.69 3.11 14.81
C ASN A 65 15.59 3.65 13.69
N THR A 66 15.21 3.52 12.42
CA THR A 66 15.95 4.10 11.28
C THR A 66 16.03 5.62 11.42
N MET A 67 14.93 6.29 11.76
CA MET A 67 14.89 7.73 12.02
C MET A 67 15.76 8.14 13.21
N LEU A 68 15.76 7.33 14.28
CA LEU A 68 16.64 7.53 15.43
C LEU A 68 18.13 7.34 15.06
N LEU A 69 18.43 6.43 14.13
CA LEU A 69 19.79 6.09 13.69
C LEU A 69 20.32 7.00 12.55
N THR A 70 19.45 7.82 11.94
CA THR A 70 19.83 8.88 10.98
C THR A 70 20.04 10.24 11.63
N ASP A 71 19.69 10.39 12.91
CA ASP A 71 19.98 11.57 13.71
C ASP A 71 21.45 11.50 14.19
N ASP A 72 22.31 12.41 13.72
CA ASP A 72 23.76 12.40 13.92
C ASP A 72 24.17 12.41 15.41
N ASP A 73 23.34 12.98 16.29
CA ASP A 73 23.58 13.03 17.73
C ASP A 73 23.27 11.67 18.42
N LYS A 74 22.44 10.81 17.80
CA LYS A 74 21.96 9.54 18.36
C LYS A 74 22.41 8.30 17.61
N ALA A 75 22.91 8.43 16.39
CA ALA A 75 23.50 7.34 15.60
C ALA A 75 24.74 6.72 16.28
N ASN A 76 25.40 7.47 17.16
CA ASN A 76 26.53 7.05 17.99
C ASN A 76 26.12 6.39 19.32
N ASP A 77 24.83 6.35 19.66
CA ASP A 77 24.35 5.75 20.89
C ASP A 77 24.11 4.23 20.71
N SER A 78 24.84 3.41 21.48
CA SER A 78 24.77 1.94 21.46
C SER A 78 23.35 1.43 21.70
N ASP A 79 22.54 2.17 22.46
CA ASP A 79 21.20 1.76 22.86
C ASP A 79 20.20 1.77 21.69
N GLY A 80 20.39 2.65 20.70
CA GLY A 80 19.57 2.69 19.48
C GLY A 80 19.76 1.45 18.61
N TRP A 81 21.01 1.02 18.42
CA TRP A 81 21.33 -0.20 17.68
C TRP A 81 20.88 -1.47 18.42
N ILE A 82 20.90 -1.47 19.75
CA ILE A 82 20.36 -2.57 20.56
C ILE A 82 18.85 -2.68 20.39
N ALA A 83 18.11 -1.57 20.47
CA ALA A 83 16.66 -1.56 20.26
C ALA A 83 16.28 -2.04 18.85
N PHE A 84 16.99 -1.54 17.83
CA PHE A 84 16.83 -1.97 16.44
C PHE A 84 17.11 -3.47 16.27
N THR A 85 18.19 -3.97 16.86
CA THR A 85 18.59 -5.38 16.75
C THR A 85 17.61 -6.32 17.44
N LEU A 86 17.03 -5.93 18.58
CA LEU A 86 15.97 -6.71 19.22
C LEU A 86 14.72 -6.78 18.34
N THR A 87 14.36 -5.68 17.68
CA THR A 87 13.27 -5.66 16.70
C THR A 87 13.60 -6.58 15.52
N ALA A 88 14.82 -6.49 14.98
CA ALA A 88 15.32 -7.33 13.89
C ALA A 88 15.26 -8.82 14.22
N ILE A 89 15.69 -9.22 15.41
CA ILE A 89 15.62 -10.60 15.89
C ILE A 89 14.15 -11.06 15.95
N GLY A 90 13.22 -10.19 16.34
CA GLY A 90 11.78 -10.48 16.41
C GLY A 90 11.14 -10.92 15.10
N LEU A 91 11.71 -10.53 13.96
CA LEU A 91 11.24 -10.88 12.62
C LEU A 91 11.43 -12.36 12.29
N ILE A 92 12.36 -13.05 12.96
CA ILE A 92 12.65 -14.46 12.70
C ILE A 92 11.48 -15.30 13.25
N PRO A 93 10.70 -16.00 12.42
CA PRO A 93 9.50 -16.71 12.86
C PRO A 93 9.80 -17.72 13.98
N LEU A 94 8.90 -17.77 14.99
CA LEU A 94 8.88 -18.71 16.11
C LEU A 94 10.06 -18.59 17.12
N PHE A 95 11.27 -18.33 16.65
CA PHE A 95 12.51 -18.26 17.44
C PHE A 95 12.81 -16.83 17.91
N GLY A 96 12.58 -15.86 17.02
CA GLY A 96 12.92 -14.46 17.20
C GLY A 96 12.15 -13.75 18.29
N SER A 97 10.82 -13.90 18.31
CA SER A 97 9.94 -13.19 19.25
C SER A 97 10.20 -13.59 20.71
N ALA A 98 10.58 -14.85 20.96
CA ALA A 98 10.95 -15.35 22.28
C ALA A 98 12.26 -14.71 22.76
N VAL A 99 13.27 -14.62 21.89
CA VAL A 99 14.58 -14.00 22.21
C VAL A 99 14.45 -12.48 22.34
N LYS A 100 13.64 -11.81 21.49
CA LYS A 100 13.28 -10.38 21.61
C LYS A 100 12.64 -10.09 22.96
N GLY A 101 11.71 -10.94 23.42
CA GLY A 101 11.07 -10.84 24.73
C GLY A 101 12.07 -10.90 25.89
N VAL A 102 12.96 -11.90 25.87
CA VAL A 102 14.02 -12.05 26.90
C VAL A 102 14.98 -10.87 26.88
N GLY A 103 15.46 -10.45 25.70
CA GLY A 103 16.39 -9.33 25.57
C GLY A 103 15.80 -8.02 26.12
N LYS A 104 14.54 -7.72 25.80
CA LYS A 104 13.84 -6.53 26.35
C LYS A 104 13.76 -6.55 27.87
N VAL A 105 13.53 -7.72 28.47
CA VAL A 105 13.40 -7.87 29.92
C VAL A 105 14.76 -7.74 30.63
N VAL A 106 15.81 -8.34 30.08
CA VAL A 106 17.19 -8.26 30.60
C VAL A 106 17.76 -6.84 30.48
N ILE A 107 17.42 -6.12 29.40
CA ILE A 107 17.92 -4.75 29.17
C ILE A 107 17.18 -3.73 30.06
N LYS A 108 15.91 -3.96 30.40
CA LYS A 108 15.10 -2.98 31.15
C LYS A 108 15.21 -3.07 32.68
N ASN A 109 15.69 -4.17 33.26
CA ASN A 109 15.87 -4.32 34.71
C ASN A 109 16.91 -5.41 35.01
N SER A 110 18.00 -5.10 35.71
CA SER A 110 18.99 -6.09 36.17
C SER A 110 18.66 -6.59 37.58
N GLY A 111 17.99 -7.74 37.70
CA GLY A 111 17.65 -8.37 38.99
C GLY A 111 16.42 -9.28 38.93
N GLU A 112 15.23 -8.74 39.22
CA GLU A 112 13.92 -9.45 39.28
C GLU A 112 13.40 -9.96 37.92
N SER A 113 14.07 -9.61 36.83
CA SER A 113 13.57 -9.72 35.46
C SER A 113 13.86 -11.07 34.78
N MET A 114 14.93 -11.76 35.20
CA MET A 114 15.36 -13.01 34.56
C MET A 114 14.36 -14.14 34.79
N GLU A 115 13.70 -14.17 35.95
CA GLU A 115 12.69 -15.19 36.30
C GLU A 115 11.45 -15.07 35.42
N ALA A 116 11.02 -13.84 35.14
CA ALA A 116 9.94 -13.57 34.19
C ALA A 116 10.32 -13.99 32.77
N ALA A 117 11.55 -13.68 32.33
CA ALA A 117 12.06 -14.09 31.01
C ALA A 117 12.14 -15.62 30.88
N ILE A 118 12.62 -16.31 31.92
CA ILE A 118 12.67 -17.78 32.02
C ILE A 118 11.24 -18.35 32.01
N ALA A 119 10.29 -17.74 32.73
CA ALA A 119 8.89 -18.19 32.76
C ALA A 119 8.21 -18.09 31.40
N VAL A 120 8.49 -17.02 30.63
CA VAL A 120 8.02 -16.87 29.24
C VAL A 120 8.59 -17.99 28.37
N LEU A 121 9.89 -18.28 28.46
CA LEU A 121 10.53 -19.37 27.71
C LEU A 121 10.00 -20.76 28.10
N ARG A 122 9.66 -21.00 29.38
CA ARG A 122 9.01 -22.25 29.84
C ARG A 122 7.63 -22.43 29.19
N LYS A 123 6.82 -21.37 29.14
CA LYS A 123 5.50 -21.40 28.49
C LYS A 123 5.56 -21.70 27.00
N LEU A 124 6.68 -21.40 26.34
CA LEU A 124 6.92 -21.68 24.93
C LEU A 124 7.45 -23.11 24.65
N GLY A 125 7.56 -23.96 25.68
CA GLY A 125 7.89 -25.38 25.51
C GLY A 125 9.35 -25.68 25.15
N LYS A 126 10.29 -24.75 25.34
CA LYS A 126 11.70 -24.88 24.91
C LYS A 126 12.61 -25.66 25.89
N GLY A 127 12.04 -26.47 26.77
CA GLY A 127 12.80 -27.24 27.77
C GLY A 127 13.39 -26.35 28.86
N ASP A 128 14.67 -26.53 29.19
CA ASP A 128 15.39 -25.69 30.16
C ASP A 128 15.78 -24.33 29.55
N PRO A 129 15.16 -23.22 29.99
CA PRO A 129 15.39 -21.89 29.44
C PRO A 129 16.81 -21.37 29.62
N VAL A 130 17.47 -21.72 30.73
CA VAL A 130 18.84 -21.26 31.01
C VAL A 130 19.80 -21.94 30.07
N LYS A 131 19.67 -23.26 29.90
CA LYS A 131 20.46 -24.04 28.95
C LYS A 131 20.19 -23.62 27.50
N TYR A 132 18.94 -23.26 27.19
CA TYR A 132 18.55 -22.74 25.89
C TYR A 132 19.24 -21.41 25.57
N LEU A 133 19.18 -20.43 26.48
CA LEU A 133 19.80 -19.11 26.28
C LEU A 133 21.32 -19.19 26.16
N ARG A 134 21.98 -20.06 26.94
CA ARG A 134 23.44 -20.28 26.87
C ARG A 134 23.91 -20.90 25.56
N LYS A 135 23.02 -21.55 24.79
CA LYS A 135 23.34 -22.16 23.49
C LYS A 135 23.15 -21.22 22.31
N ILE A 136 22.63 -20.01 22.52
CA ILE A 136 22.39 -19.06 21.43
C ILE A 136 23.73 -18.61 20.85
N ASN A 137 23.92 -18.84 19.55
CA ASN A 137 25.00 -18.20 18.81
C ASN A 137 24.57 -16.80 18.39
N TRP A 138 24.91 -15.81 19.22
CA TRP A 138 24.54 -14.40 19.02
C TRP A 138 25.09 -13.80 17.73
N HIS A 139 26.22 -14.30 17.23
CA HIS A 139 26.79 -13.86 15.97
C HIS A 139 25.95 -14.33 14.77
N ASP A 140 25.59 -15.61 14.72
CA ASP A 140 24.77 -16.15 13.63
C ASP A 140 23.34 -15.62 13.70
N LEU A 141 22.81 -15.44 14.91
CA LEU A 141 21.52 -14.78 15.13
C LEU A 141 21.53 -13.33 14.63
N GLY A 142 22.61 -12.57 14.90
CA GLY A 142 22.78 -11.22 14.39
C GLY A 142 22.85 -11.18 12.86
N LYS A 143 23.57 -12.12 12.23
CA LYS A 143 23.59 -12.23 10.75
C LYS A 143 22.21 -12.51 10.16
N GLN A 144 21.47 -13.43 10.77
CA GLN A 144 20.13 -13.77 10.31
C GLN A 144 19.18 -12.57 10.48
N ALA A 145 19.21 -11.90 11.64
CA ALA A 145 18.42 -10.71 11.91
C ALA A 145 18.75 -9.56 10.92
N ALA A 146 20.04 -9.34 10.62
CA ALA A 146 20.45 -8.36 9.62
C ALA A 146 19.93 -8.71 8.21
N SER A 147 19.91 -9.99 7.84
CA SER A 147 19.38 -10.44 6.55
C SER A 147 17.87 -10.20 6.44
N GLU A 148 17.09 -10.58 7.46
CA GLU A 148 15.63 -10.39 7.48
C GLU A 148 15.26 -8.91 7.43
N VAL A 149 15.92 -8.08 8.24
CA VAL A 149 15.67 -6.63 8.23
C VAL A 149 16.03 -6.01 6.89
N LYS A 150 17.15 -6.39 6.27
CA LYS A 150 17.50 -5.89 4.93
C LYS A 150 16.46 -6.29 3.89
N ALA A 151 15.89 -7.50 3.97
CA ALA A 151 14.83 -7.93 3.07
C ALA A 151 13.56 -7.08 3.25
N VAL A 152 13.15 -6.81 4.50
CA VAL A 152 12.01 -5.96 4.83
C VAL A 152 12.25 -4.51 4.39
N ILE A 153 13.40 -3.93 4.75
CA ILE A 153 13.79 -2.57 4.34
C ILE A 153 13.80 -2.45 2.83
N LYS A 154 14.38 -3.40 2.11
CA LYS A 154 14.40 -3.40 0.65
C LYS A 154 12.98 -3.42 0.07
N GLY A 155 12.12 -4.34 0.51
CA GLY A 155 10.74 -4.43 0.00
C GLY A 155 9.93 -3.16 0.27
N PHE A 156 10.10 -2.56 1.45
CA PHE A 156 9.46 -1.30 1.81
C PHE A 156 10.01 -0.12 0.98
N ARG A 157 11.34 0.01 0.91
CA ARG A 157 12.05 1.03 0.14
C ARG A 157 11.70 0.98 -1.35
N ASP A 158 11.73 -0.20 -1.96
CA ASP A 158 11.38 -0.38 -3.37
C ASP A 158 9.91 -0.01 -3.62
N THR A 159 9.00 -0.34 -2.70
CA THR A 159 7.59 0.06 -2.83
C THR A 159 7.41 1.58 -2.70
N LEU A 160 8.05 2.23 -1.73
CA LEU A 160 8.01 3.69 -1.62
C LEU A 160 8.61 4.38 -2.85
N GLN A 161 9.70 3.83 -3.39
CA GLN A 161 10.35 4.34 -4.58
C GLN A 161 9.44 4.19 -5.80
N ASP A 162 8.83 3.02 -5.99
CA ASP A 162 7.91 2.73 -7.08
C ASP A 162 6.66 3.62 -7.02
N ILE A 163 6.14 3.92 -5.84
CA ILE A 163 5.00 4.84 -5.68
C ILE A 163 5.43 6.27 -5.96
N SER A 164 6.51 6.73 -5.33
CA SER A 164 6.94 8.14 -5.36
C SER A 164 7.58 8.60 -6.67
N THR A 165 7.98 7.67 -7.54
CA THR A 165 8.47 7.97 -8.89
C THR A 165 7.49 7.59 -9.99
N SER A 166 6.36 7.00 -9.62
CA SER A 166 5.32 6.63 -10.56
C SER A 166 4.38 7.81 -10.78
N TRP A 167 4.42 8.30 -12.02
CA TRP A 167 3.49 9.29 -12.56
C TRP A 167 1.99 8.95 -12.36
N LYS A 168 1.65 7.68 -12.06
CA LYS A 168 0.28 7.26 -11.73
C LYS A 168 -0.19 7.79 -10.38
N TYR A 169 0.73 7.99 -9.43
CA TYR A 169 0.43 8.44 -8.06
C TYR A 169 0.62 9.94 -7.87
N ASP A 170 1.36 10.64 -8.74
CA ASP A 170 1.44 12.11 -8.80
C ASP A 170 0.07 12.80 -8.91
N LEU A 171 -0.90 12.12 -9.54
CA LEU A 171 -2.27 12.63 -9.70
C LEU A 171 -3.14 12.43 -8.45
N LEU A 172 -2.75 11.49 -7.59
CA LEU A 172 -3.54 11.01 -6.45
C LEU A 172 -3.01 11.53 -5.11
N LEU A 173 -1.69 11.67 -5.01
CA LEU A 173 -0.95 12.09 -3.83
C LEU A 173 -0.56 13.57 -3.96
N PRO A 174 -0.62 14.36 -2.87
CA PRO A 174 -0.04 15.70 -2.86
C PRO A 174 1.49 15.62 -2.91
N ASP A 175 2.15 16.66 -3.42
CA ASP A 175 3.60 16.74 -3.53
C ASP A 175 4.31 16.45 -2.19
N SER A 176 3.75 16.92 -1.07
CA SER A 176 4.28 16.63 0.27
C SER A 176 4.29 15.14 0.66
N ALA A 177 3.39 14.33 0.10
CA ALA A 177 3.42 12.89 0.29
C ALA A 177 4.51 12.22 -0.56
N ILE A 178 4.74 12.74 -1.76
CA ILE A 178 5.81 12.27 -2.66
C ILE A 178 7.16 12.59 -2.05
N ASP A 179 7.35 13.84 -1.61
CA ASP A 179 8.54 14.31 -0.92
C ASP A 179 8.80 13.47 0.36
N GLY A 180 7.74 13.17 1.12
CA GLY A 180 7.83 12.33 2.31
C GLY A 180 8.29 10.89 2.02
N MET A 181 7.78 10.29 0.95
CA MET A 181 8.22 8.96 0.51
C MET A 181 9.67 8.98 0.03
N GLN A 182 10.08 9.97 -0.77
CA GLN A 182 11.44 10.10 -1.28
C GLN A 182 12.45 10.37 -0.14
N ALA A 183 12.10 11.19 0.84
CA ALA A 183 12.92 11.42 2.03
C ALA A 183 13.16 10.14 2.82
N MET A 184 12.14 9.29 2.96
CA MET A 184 12.29 7.99 3.63
C MET A 184 13.11 7.00 2.80
N VAL A 185 12.92 6.93 1.48
CA VAL A 185 13.81 6.13 0.60
C VAL A 185 15.26 6.51 0.87
N LYS A 186 15.56 7.81 0.92
CA LYS A 186 16.91 8.30 1.20
C LYS A 186 17.42 7.86 2.58
N GLN A 187 16.62 7.98 3.63
CA GLN A 187 16.98 7.51 4.98
C GLN A 187 17.22 5.98 5.03
N LEU A 188 16.40 5.19 4.33
CA LEU A 188 16.58 3.75 4.21
C LEU A 188 17.86 3.40 3.45
N ASP A 189 18.18 4.13 2.37
CA ASP A 189 19.41 3.97 1.60
C ASP A 189 20.66 4.33 2.44
N GLU A 190 20.57 5.34 3.31
CA GLU A 190 21.65 5.76 4.21
C GLU A 190 21.92 4.78 5.36
N VAL A 191 20.87 4.16 5.92
CA VAL A 191 21.00 3.19 7.03
C VAL A 191 21.37 1.80 6.55
N THR A 192 20.89 1.37 5.37
CA THR A 192 21.15 0.03 4.82
C THR A 192 22.60 -0.44 4.89
N PRO A 193 23.63 0.34 4.49
CA PRO A 193 25.02 -0.10 4.56
C PRO A 193 25.55 -0.24 6.00
N LYS A 194 24.91 0.39 6.99
CA LYS A 194 25.31 0.34 8.40
C LYS A 194 24.73 -0.88 9.14
N ILE A 195 23.68 -1.51 8.60
CA ILE A 195 22.92 -2.59 9.27
C ILE A 195 23.82 -3.76 9.65
N ASP A 196 24.65 -4.25 8.73
CA ASP A 196 25.45 -5.46 8.98
C ASP A 196 26.39 -5.28 10.17
N GLN A 197 27.04 -4.12 10.27
CA GLN A 197 27.96 -3.81 11.37
C GLN A 197 27.21 -3.44 12.66
N GLY A 198 26.15 -2.63 12.56
CA GLY A 198 25.36 -2.19 13.71
C GLY A 198 24.65 -3.36 14.41
N VAL A 199 23.98 -4.22 13.64
CA VAL A 199 23.31 -5.42 14.15
C VAL A 199 24.31 -6.42 14.73
N LYS A 200 25.48 -6.60 14.09
CA LYS A 200 26.53 -7.47 14.61
C LYS A 200 27.04 -7.00 15.98
N ASN A 201 27.32 -5.71 16.12
CA ASN A 201 27.81 -5.13 17.37
C ASN A 201 26.77 -5.26 18.48
N ALA A 202 25.53 -4.86 18.19
CA ALA A 202 24.43 -4.93 19.14
C ALA A 202 24.06 -6.37 19.53
N ALA A 203 24.07 -7.33 18.61
CA ALA A 203 23.81 -8.73 18.92
C ALA A 203 24.87 -9.31 19.86
N SER A 204 26.14 -8.95 19.65
CA SER A 204 27.25 -9.30 20.55
C SER A 204 27.02 -8.72 21.95
N GLU A 205 26.64 -7.46 22.03
CA GLU A 205 26.38 -6.78 23.29
C GLU A 205 25.17 -7.36 24.05
N ILE A 206 24.06 -7.63 23.34
CA ILE A 206 22.90 -8.33 23.91
C ILE A 206 23.32 -9.68 24.47
N GLY A 207 24.12 -10.45 23.72
CA GLY A 207 24.64 -11.74 24.18
C GLY A 207 25.48 -11.63 25.45
N ASN A 208 26.34 -10.62 25.54
CA ASN A 208 27.13 -10.35 26.75
C ASN A 208 26.24 -10.01 27.96
N ARG A 209 25.23 -9.15 27.77
CA ARG A 209 24.28 -8.75 28.82
C ARG A 209 23.44 -9.95 29.29
N VAL A 210 22.96 -10.78 28.36
CA VAL A 210 22.22 -12.02 28.68
C VAL A 210 23.12 -13.01 29.42
N ASN A 211 24.34 -13.26 28.94
CA ASN A 211 25.26 -14.19 29.60
C ASN A 211 25.66 -13.71 31.00
N LYS A 212 25.88 -12.40 31.19
CA LYS A 212 26.13 -11.80 32.50
C LYS A 212 24.95 -12.03 33.44
N ALA A 213 23.73 -11.71 33.00
CA ALA A 213 22.52 -11.91 33.80
C ALA A 213 22.28 -13.40 34.12
N LEU A 214 22.62 -14.32 33.21
CA LEU A 214 22.55 -15.77 33.48
C LEU A 214 23.60 -16.28 34.46
N ASN A 215 24.74 -15.61 34.57
CA ASN A 215 25.79 -15.94 35.53
C ASN A 215 25.47 -15.39 36.93
N GLU A 216 24.81 -14.23 36.98
CA GLU A 216 24.34 -13.57 38.21
C GLU A 216 23.00 -14.14 38.70
N PHE A 217 22.29 -14.90 37.86
CA PHE A 217 21.03 -15.54 38.21
C PHE A 217 21.26 -16.73 39.16
N GLU A 218 20.94 -16.54 40.44
CA GLU A 218 20.71 -17.64 41.37
C GLU A 218 19.26 -18.13 41.22
N PRO A 219 19.02 -19.39 40.80
CA PRO A 219 17.67 -19.92 40.77
C PRO A 219 17.14 -19.95 42.21
N SER A 220 15.96 -19.35 42.44
CA SER A 220 15.28 -19.44 43.74
C SER A 220 15.33 -20.89 44.25
N ALA A 221 15.87 -21.10 45.45
CA ALA A 221 15.93 -22.43 46.04
C ALA A 221 14.53 -23.06 45.99
N SER A 222 14.40 -24.16 45.25
CA SER A 222 13.17 -24.95 45.24
C SER A 222 12.93 -25.46 46.66
N THR A 223 12.09 -24.78 47.42
CA THR A 223 11.51 -25.33 48.66
C THR A 223 10.32 -26.21 48.29
N GLY A 224 10.58 -27.19 47.42
CA GLY A 224 9.65 -28.27 47.11
C GLY A 224 10.05 -29.52 47.85
N VAL A 225 9.32 -29.86 48.92
CA VAL A 225 9.33 -31.23 49.45
C VAL A 225 8.77 -32.13 48.35
N VAL A 226 9.57 -33.08 47.87
CA VAL A 226 9.16 -34.06 46.85
C VAL A 226 7.93 -34.82 47.36
N GLY A 227 6.82 -34.75 46.62
CA GLY A 227 5.61 -35.54 46.89
C GLY A 227 4.38 -34.80 47.40
N LYS A 228 4.41 -33.47 47.60
CA LYS A 228 3.18 -32.68 47.87
C LYS A 228 3.03 -31.54 46.86
N PRO A 229 2.05 -31.58 45.94
CA PRO A 229 1.81 -30.46 45.04
C PRO A 229 1.36 -29.25 45.86
N LYS A 230 2.19 -28.20 45.93
CA LYS A 230 1.71 -26.87 46.33
C LYS A 230 0.91 -26.32 45.15
N LYS A 231 -0.43 -26.36 45.26
CA LYS A 231 -1.28 -25.49 44.45
C LYS A 231 -0.96 -24.06 44.86
N THR A 232 -0.19 -23.34 44.05
CA THR A 232 -0.25 -21.88 44.06
C THR A 232 -1.60 -21.52 43.47
N VAL A 233 -2.60 -21.38 44.34
CA VAL A 233 -3.79 -20.60 44.03
C VAL A 233 -3.28 -19.17 43.89
N ALA A 234 -3.03 -18.73 42.66
CA ALA A 234 -3.08 -17.31 42.40
C ALA A 234 -4.47 -16.87 42.85
N ASN A 235 -4.58 -15.82 43.66
CA ASN A 235 -5.86 -15.17 43.80
C ASN A 235 -6.26 -14.76 42.38
N GLU A 236 -7.23 -15.48 41.80
CA GLU A 236 -7.95 -15.02 40.64
C GLU A 236 -8.56 -13.69 41.06
N LEU A 237 -7.90 -12.61 40.67
CA LEU A 237 -8.58 -11.34 40.58
C LEU A 237 -9.72 -11.60 39.60
N GLU A 238 -10.97 -11.51 40.09
CA GLU A 238 -12.11 -11.51 39.18
C GLU A 238 -11.81 -10.47 38.10
N ALA A 239 -11.89 -10.90 36.83
CA ALA A 239 -11.83 -9.96 35.72
C ALA A 239 -12.82 -8.82 36.01
N PRO A 240 -12.43 -7.55 35.82
CA PRO A 240 -13.33 -6.43 36.07
C PRO A 240 -14.63 -6.68 35.30
N LYS A 241 -15.71 -6.99 36.04
CA LYS A 241 -17.03 -7.21 35.48
C LYS A 241 -17.45 -5.91 34.80
N GLY A 242 -17.48 -5.93 33.47
CA GLY A 242 -17.85 -4.78 32.66
C GLY A 242 -16.92 -4.44 31.50
N ASN A 243 -15.76 -5.10 31.37
CA ASN A 243 -14.86 -4.89 30.22
C ASN A 243 -14.74 -6.10 29.29
N ASP A 244 -15.74 -6.99 29.33
CA ASP A 244 -16.06 -7.80 28.18
C ASP A 244 -16.43 -6.82 27.06
N LEU A 245 -15.48 -6.53 26.16
CA LEU A 245 -15.85 -6.39 24.77
C LEU A 245 -16.46 -7.74 24.42
N LYS A 246 -17.76 -7.90 24.72
CA LYS A 246 -18.61 -8.88 24.06
C LYS A 246 -18.23 -8.72 22.62
N GLY A 247 -17.53 -9.72 22.07
CA GLY A 247 -17.16 -9.73 20.67
C GLY A 247 -18.42 -9.29 19.97
N ALA A 248 -18.39 -8.08 19.39
CA ALA A 248 -19.54 -7.58 18.69
C ALA A 248 -19.83 -8.71 17.73
N LYS A 249 -21.00 -9.36 17.88
CA LYS A 249 -21.42 -10.36 16.91
C LYS A 249 -21.20 -9.65 15.59
N SER A 250 -20.21 -10.10 14.83
CA SER A 250 -20.07 -9.64 13.48
C SER A 250 -21.42 -10.00 12.91
N LYS A 251 -22.28 -8.99 12.73
CA LYS A 251 -23.27 -9.11 11.69
C LYS A 251 -22.39 -9.44 10.50
N GLU A 252 -22.49 -10.68 10.03
CA GLU A 252 -22.06 -11.02 8.68
C GLU A 252 -22.80 -10.04 7.79
N ASN A 253 -22.21 -8.86 7.60
CA ASN A 253 -22.56 -7.96 6.56
C ASN A 253 -22.02 -8.72 5.36
N LYS A 254 -22.88 -9.54 4.74
CA LYS A 254 -22.56 -10.20 3.47
C LYS A 254 -21.86 -9.16 2.62
N GLN A 255 -20.55 -9.31 2.45
CA GLN A 255 -19.76 -8.40 1.63
C GLN A 255 -20.45 -8.44 0.27
N LEU A 256 -21.06 -7.33 -0.14
CA LEU A 256 -21.73 -7.27 -1.43
C LEU A 256 -20.71 -7.73 -2.47
N SER A 257 -21.11 -8.63 -3.36
CA SER A 257 -20.23 -9.05 -4.44
C SER A 257 -19.78 -7.81 -5.22
N ASN A 258 -18.55 -7.83 -5.74
CA ASN A 258 -18.00 -6.69 -6.48
C ASN A 258 -18.94 -6.22 -7.61
N SER A 259 -19.67 -7.14 -8.24
CA SER A 259 -20.73 -6.84 -9.21
C SER A 259 -21.82 -5.91 -8.66
N LEU A 260 -22.32 -6.16 -7.45
CA LEU A 260 -23.35 -5.32 -6.83
C LEU A 260 -22.78 -3.97 -6.37
N LEU A 261 -21.51 -3.94 -5.98
CA LEU A 261 -20.83 -2.68 -5.67
C LEU A 261 -20.65 -1.82 -6.92
N ILE A 262 -20.24 -2.41 -8.04
CA ILE A 262 -20.12 -1.71 -9.33
C ILE A 262 -21.47 -1.12 -9.74
N GLU A 263 -22.55 -1.89 -9.63
CA GLU A 263 -23.91 -1.40 -9.94
C GLU A 263 -24.32 -0.25 -9.02
N LYS A 264 -24.12 -0.40 -7.71
CA LYS A 264 -24.37 0.66 -6.72
C LYS A 264 -23.63 1.93 -7.10
N TYR A 265 -22.34 1.83 -7.39
CA TYR A 265 -21.51 2.98 -7.70
C TYR A 265 -21.82 3.59 -9.06
N ALA A 266 -22.17 2.78 -10.07
CA ALA A 266 -22.69 3.28 -11.35
C ALA A 266 -23.96 4.11 -11.17
N ASN A 267 -24.84 3.71 -10.25
CA ASN A 267 -26.03 4.49 -9.90
C ASN A 267 -25.65 5.83 -9.25
N GLU A 268 -24.71 5.83 -8.31
CA GLU A 268 -24.20 7.07 -7.69
C GLU A 268 -23.55 8.00 -8.73
N PHE A 269 -22.73 7.44 -9.64
CA PHE A 269 -22.08 8.17 -10.72
C PHE A 269 -23.09 8.90 -11.62
N SER A 270 -24.25 8.29 -11.88
CA SER A 270 -25.24 8.83 -12.80
C SER A 270 -25.74 10.24 -12.41
N THR A 271 -25.71 10.54 -11.11
CA THR A 271 -26.09 11.83 -10.51
C THR A 271 -24.89 12.65 -10.01
N LEU A 272 -23.67 12.15 -10.16
CA LEU A 272 -22.46 12.70 -9.57
C LEU A 272 -22.04 14.03 -10.24
N SER A 273 -21.60 14.98 -9.42
CA SER A 273 -21.02 16.24 -9.89
C SER A 273 -19.53 16.07 -10.24
N ARG A 274 -18.99 16.91 -11.12
CA ARG A 274 -17.54 16.90 -11.43
C ARG A 274 -16.68 17.18 -10.20
N LYS A 275 -17.16 18.05 -9.29
CA LYS A 275 -16.44 18.43 -8.08
C LYS A 275 -16.24 17.23 -7.15
N ASP A 276 -17.24 16.36 -7.08
CA ASP A 276 -17.25 15.23 -6.15
C ASP A 276 -16.63 13.95 -6.75
N PHE A 277 -16.28 13.98 -8.04
CA PHE A 277 -15.74 12.82 -8.76
C PHE A 277 -14.51 12.20 -8.11
N ARG A 278 -13.58 13.03 -7.63
CA ARG A 278 -12.36 12.54 -6.95
C ARG A 278 -12.70 11.82 -5.66
N THR A 279 -13.53 12.43 -4.82
CA THR A 279 -14.01 11.83 -3.55
C THR A 279 -14.78 10.54 -3.80
N TRP A 280 -15.61 10.52 -4.84
CA TRP A 280 -16.35 9.33 -5.24
C TRP A 280 -15.40 8.20 -5.68
N LYS A 281 -14.38 8.46 -6.51
CA LYS A 281 -13.38 7.42 -6.87
C LYS A 281 -12.65 6.86 -5.65
N ILE A 282 -12.31 7.72 -4.68
CA ILE A 282 -11.68 7.29 -3.42
C ILE A 282 -12.63 6.36 -2.64
N LYS A 283 -13.94 6.67 -2.61
CA LYS A 283 -14.95 5.80 -1.98
C LYS A 283 -14.99 4.40 -2.60
N LEU A 284 -14.85 4.29 -3.92
CA LEU A 284 -14.79 2.98 -4.60
C LEU A 284 -13.51 2.23 -4.28
N ALA A 285 -12.36 2.92 -4.28
CA ALA A 285 -11.08 2.31 -3.93
C ALA A 285 -11.09 1.79 -2.47
N ASN A 286 -11.66 2.56 -1.53
CA ASN A 286 -11.83 2.15 -0.13
C ASN A 286 -12.82 0.98 0.03
N ALA A 287 -13.69 0.75 -0.96
CA ALA A 287 -14.55 -0.43 -1.01
C ALA A 287 -13.86 -1.64 -1.68
N ALA A 288 -12.53 -1.57 -1.87
CA ALA A 288 -11.68 -2.60 -2.47
C ALA A 288 -11.98 -2.91 -3.95
N LEU A 289 -12.59 -1.99 -4.70
CA LEU A 289 -12.72 -2.14 -6.16
C LEU A 289 -11.37 -1.88 -6.83
N SER A 290 -10.97 -2.78 -7.73
CA SER A 290 -9.81 -2.60 -8.60
C SER A 290 -10.00 -1.44 -9.59
N SER A 291 -8.89 -0.99 -10.19
CA SER A 291 -8.92 0.09 -11.19
C SER A 291 -9.86 -0.21 -12.36
N SER A 292 -9.93 -1.46 -12.82
CA SER A 292 -10.84 -1.88 -13.90
C SER A 292 -12.31 -1.85 -13.45
N GLU A 293 -12.60 -2.27 -12.21
CA GLU A 293 -13.97 -2.23 -11.67
C GLU A 293 -14.45 -0.80 -11.43
N ILE A 294 -13.54 0.11 -11.05
CA ILE A 294 -13.83 1.55 -10.97
C ILE A 294 -14.14 2.11 -12.37
N GLN A 295 -13.36 1.74 -13.39
CA GLN A 295 -13.62 2.13 -14.78
C GLN A 295 -14.99 1.62 -15.24
N ASP A 296 -15.34 0.37 -14.89
CA ASP A 296 -16.65 -0.20 -15.19
C ASP A 296 -17.78 0.57 -14.49
N ALA A 297 -17.61 0.98 -13.23
CA ALA A 297 -18.59 1.81 -12.54
C ALA A 297 -18.80 3.19 -13.21
N ILE A 298 -17.72 3.84 -13.65
CA ILE A 298 -17.77 5.09 -14.43
C ILE A 298 -18.46 4.85 -15.77
N TYR A 299 -18.10 3.76 -16.46
CA TYR A 299 -18.62 3.40 -17.76
C TYR A 299 -20.13 3.15 -17.71
N PHE A 300 -20.58 2.25 -16.83
CA PHE A 300 -22.00 1.95 -16.65
C PHE A 300 -22.79 3.14 -16.13
N GLY A 301 -22.21 3.94 -15.21
CA GLY A 301 -22.85 5.15 -14.74
C GLY A 301 -23.03 6.20 -15.83
N SER A 302 -22.07 6.30 -16.76
CA SER A 302 -22.17 7.18 -17.92
C SER A 302 -23.27 6.73 -18.89
N LEU A 303 -23.33 5.43 -19.18
CA LEU A 303 -24.42 4.86 -19.99
C LEU A 303 -25.78 5.11 -19.35
N LYS A 304 -25.89 4.91 -18.03
CA LYS A 304 -27.13 5.10 -17.28
C LYS A 304 -27.60 6.56 -17.25
N SER A 305 -26.67 7.49 -17.09
CA SER A 305 -26.98 8.93 -17.09
C SER A 305 -27.15 9.52 -18.49
N GLY A 306 -26.76 8.78 -19.53
CA GLY A 306 -26.81 9.26 -20.91
C GLY A 306 -25.87 10.43 -21.20
N LYS A 307 -24.88 10.70 -20.33
CA LYS A 307 -23.99 11.85 -20.46
C LYS A 307 -22.52 11.51 -20.18
N ASN A 308 -21.65 12.18 -20.91
CA ASN A 308 -20.26 12.35 -20.50
C ASN A 308 -20.21 13.40 -19.38
N MET A 309 -19.81 13.00 -18.16
CA MET A 309 -19.77 13.95 -17.04
C MET A 309 -18.87 15.15 -17.32
N TRP A 310 -17.83 15.02 -18.16
CA TRP A 310 -16.90 16.08 -18.56
C TRP A 310 -17.33 16.86 -19.81
N GLY A 311 -18.56 16.69 -20.31
CA GLY A 311 -19.09 17.47 -21.44
C GLY A 311 -18.35 17.14 -22.73
N ASP A 312 -17.71 18.13 -23.36
CA ASP A 312 -16.95 17.93 -24.60
C ASP A 312 -15.50 17.48 -24.40
N ASN A 313 -15.06 17.27 -23.16
CA ASN A 313 -13.73 16.72 -22.89
C ASN A 313 -13.72 15.19 -23.09
N TRP A 314 -13.81 14.78 -24.36
CA TRP A 314 -13.82 13.38 -24.78
C TRP A 314 -12.49 12.66 -24.49
N LYS A 315 -11.37 13.40 -24.47
CA LYS A 315 -10.08 12.88 -24.03
C LYS A 315 -10.17 12.36 -22.60
N LYS A 316 -10.56 13.21 -21.66
CA LYS A 316 -10.69 12.84 -20.24
C LYS A 316 -11.70 11.71 -20.05
N TYR A 317 -12.84 11.79 -20.75
CA TYR A 317 -13.86 10.76 -20.69
C TYR A 317 -13.34 9.39 -21.10
N TYR A 318 -12.69 9.31 -22.27
CA TYR A 318 -12.19 8.06 -22.79
C TYR A 318 -11.09 7.47 -21.89
N GLU A 319 -10.19 8.30 -21.35
CA GLU A 319 -9.19 7.85 -20.38
C GLU A 319 -9.83 7.21 -19.13
N GLU A 320 -10.93 7.77 -18.63
CA GLU A 320 -11.56 7.31 -17.38
C GLU A 320 -12.43 6.05 -17.55
N ILE A 321 -13.03 5.82 -18.73
CA ILE A 321 -13.86 4.62 -18.99
C ILE A 321 -13.08 3.43 -19.57
N SER A 322 -11.93 3.69 -20.20
CA SER A 322 -11.11 2.66 -20.84
C SER A 322 -9.82 2.34 -20.08
N GLY A 323 -9.37 3.25 -19.20
CA GLY A 323 -8.06 3.16 -18.55
C GLY A 323 -6.88 3.41 -19.49
N THR A 324 -7.10 3.61 -20.80
CA THR A 324 -6.04 3.88 -21.77
C THR A 324 -5.61 5.34 -21.68
N LYS A 325 -4.30 5.60 -21.77
CA LYS A 325 -3.76 6.95 -21.65
C LYS A 325 -3.71 7.65 -22.99
N TYR A 326 -3.94 8.96 -22.95
CA TYR A 326 -3.75 9.81 -24.11
C TYR A 326 -2.31 9.70 -24.64
N PRO A 327 -2.09 9.28 -25.91
CA PRO A 327 -0.75 9.04 -26.44
C PRO A 327 -0.01 10.31 -26.88
N GLY A 328 -0.56 11.50 -26.59
CA GLY A 328 0.02 12.78 -27.01
C GLY A 328 -0.45 13.25 -28.40
N PRO A 329 -0.18 14.52 -28.75
CA PRO A 329 -0.49 15.05 -30.08
C PRO A 329 0.16 14.22 -31.20
N PRO A 330 -0.46 14.11 -32.40
CA PRO A 330 -1.67 14.78 -32.85
C PRO A 330 -2.97 14.03 -32.50
N ASN A 331 -2.94 13.08 -31.55
CA ASN A 331 -4.08 12.20 -31.31
C ASN A 331 -5.26 12.90 -30.62
N HIS A 332 -6.44 12.29 -30.71
CA HIS A 332 -7.61 12.63 -29.89
C HIS A 332 -8.43 11.37 -29.60
N ALA A 333 -9.40 11.49 -28.70
CA ALA A 333 -10.40 10.44 -28.47
C ALA A 333 -11.35 10.42 -29.68
N HIS A 334 -11.11 9.50 -30.59
CA HIS A 334 -11.80 9.39 -31.86
C HIS A 334 -13.00 8.45 -31.73
N HIS A 335 -14.20 8.99 -31.94
CA HIS A 335 -15.41 8.18 -32.16
C HIS A 335 -15.32 7.47 -33.52
N LEU A 336 -15.30 6.14 -33.50
CA LEU A 336 -15.19 5.29 -34.70
C LEU A 336 -16.44 5.43 -35.57
N VAL A 337 -17.61 5.21 -34.98
CA VAL A 337 -18.89 5.69 -35.51
C VAL A 337 -19.11 7.09 -34.98
N GLU A 338 -19.17 8.07 -35.88
CA GLU A 338 -19.29 9.48 -35.50
C GLU A 338 -20.55 9.77 -34.66
N LYS A 339 -20.37 10.52 -33.57
CA LYS A 339 -21.46 10.99 -32.70
C LYS A 339 -22.51 11.83 -33.45
N LYS A 340 -22.06 12.58 -34.46
CA LYS A 340 -22.85 13.43 -35.35
C LYS A 340 -22.07 13.60 -36.64
N GLY A 341 -22.76 13.64 -37.79
CA GLY A 341 -22.10 13.68 -39.09
C GLY A 341 -22.12 12.32 -39.78
N GLY A 342 -21.20 12.12 -40.74
CA GLY A 342 -21.10 10.90 -41.54
C GLY A 342 -22.16 10.73 -42.64
N GLY A 343 -23.04 11.72 -42.88
CA GLY A 343 -24.15 11.62 -43.82
C GLY A 343 -25.08 10.43 -43.55
N LYS A 344 -25.62 9.82 -44.61
CA LYS A 344 -26.51 8.64 -44.50
C LYS A 344 -25.85 7.44 -43.81
N TYR A 345 -24.55 7.26 -44.01
CA TYR A 345 -23.81 6.13 -43.43
C TYR A 345 -23.54 6.32 -41.94
N GLY A 346 -23.24 7.54 -41.49
CA GLY A 346 -23.14 7.83 -40.07
C GLY A 346 -24.45 7.54 -39.33
N VAL A 347 -25.60 7.86 -39.92
CA VAL A 347 -26.93 7.51 -39.36
C VAL A 347 -27.11 6.00 -39.30
N ALA A 348 -26.82 5.29 -40.38
CA ALA A 348 -26.93 3.83 -40.44
C ALA A 348 -26.01 3.13 -39.43
N ASN A 349 -24.74 3.57 -39.31
CA ASN A 349 -23.77 3.01 -38.38
C ASN A 349 -24.20 3.17 -36.92
N ARG A 350 -24.73 4.35 -36.55
CA ARG A 350 -25.27 4.58 -35.20
C ARG A 350 -26.40 3.60 -34.89
N LYS A 351 -27.32 3.41 -35.84
CA LYS A 351 -28.42 2.45 -35.70
C LYS A 351 -27.93 1.01 -35.53
N ILE A 352 -26.93 0.58 -36.30
CA ILE A 352 -26.35 -0.78 -36.17
C ILE A 352 -25.78 -1.02 -34.77
N LEU A 353 -25.11 -0.01 -34.18
CA LEU A 353 -24.60 -0.08 -32.81
C LEU A 353 -25.73 -0.11 -31.78
N GLU A 354 -26.72 0.76 -31.93
CA GLU A 354 -27.88 0.84 -31.03
C GLU A 354 -28.69 -0.45 -31.01
N ASP A 355 -28.89 -1.09 -32.16
CA ASP A 355 -29.64 -2.36 -32.30
C ASP A 355 -29.00 -3.52 -31.50
N VAL A 356 -27.71 -3.40 -31.11
CA VAL A 356 -27.00 -4.37 -30.25
C VAL A 356 -26.62 -3.82 -28.86
N GLY A 357 -27.21 -2.69 -28.48
CA GLY A 357 -26.99 -2.06 -27.18
C GLY A 357 -25.57 -1.52 -26.99
N ILE A 358 -24.95 -1.02 -28.06
CA ILE A 358 -23.72 -0.21 -28.01
C ILE A 358 -24.15 1.24 -28.19
N ASN A 359 -23.91 2.08 -27.19
CA ASN A 359 -24.26 3.49 -27.26
C ASN A 359 -23.23 4.24 -28.14
N PRO A 360 -23.60 4.80 -29.30
CA PRO A 360 -22.62 5.40 -30.21
C PRO A 360 -21.89 6.61 -29.61
N LEU A 361 -22.44 7.25 -28.58
CA LEU A 361 -21.84 8.40 -27.93
C LEU A 361 -20.90 8.01 -26.78
N LEU A 362 -21.26 7.00 -26.00
CA LEU A 362 -20.70 6.74 -24.66
C LEU A 362 -20.05 5.37 -24.52
N SER A 363 -20.33 4.41 -25.41
CA SER A 363 -19.71 3.09 -25.36
C SER A 363 -18.22 3.19 -25.63
N ARG A 364 -17.40 2.74 -24.67
CA ARG A 364 -15.92 2.76 -24.78
C ARG A 364 -15.42 2.00 -26.01
N GLU A 365 -16.17 1.02 -26.47
CA GLU A 365 -15.88 0.20 -27.65
C GLU A 365 -16.00 0.99 -28.97
N ASN A 366 -16.69 2.13 -28.96
CA ASN A 366 -16.79 3.03 -30.11
C ASN A 366 -15.69 4.11 -30.12
N PHE A 367 -14.66 3.98 -29.28
CA PHE A 367 -13.55 4.92 -29.21
C PHE A 367 -12.21 4.28 -29.57
N ALA A 368 -11.31 5.10 -30.09
CA ALA A 368 -9.90 4.81 -30.18
C ALA A 368 -9.07 6.08 -30.02
N TRP A 369 -7.78 5.93 -29.68
CA TRP A 369 -6.82 7.01 -29.89
C TRP A 369 -6.39 7.00 -31.35
N ALA A 370 -6.67 8.10 -32.06
CA ALA A 370 -6.30 8.26 -33.47
C ALA A 370 -5.87 9.70 -33.75
N PRO A 371 -5.01 9.93 -34.77
CA PRO A 371 -4.55 11.27 -35.13
C PRO A 371 -5.70 12.14 -35.63
N ASN A 372 -5.72 13.41 -35.21
CA ASN A 372 -6.70 14.40 -35.62
C ASN A 372 -6.33 15.03 -36.97
N ILE A 373 -6.62 14.31 -38.05
CA ILE A 373 -6.27 14.71 -39.42
C ILE A 373 -7.51 14.74 -40.33
N LYS A 374 -7.40 15.47 -41.45
CA LYS A 374 -8.45 15.53 -42.46
C LYS A 374 -8.70 14.13 -43.04
N GLY A 375 -9.97 13.77 -43.25
CA GLY A 375 -10.35 12.45 -43.76
C GLY A 375 -10.54 11.37 -42.69
N GLN A 376 -10.37 11.69 -41.39
CA GLN A 376 -10.74 10.78 -40.30
C GLN A 376 -12.25 10.70 -40.07
N HIS A 377 -12.91 11.84 -40.19
CA HIS A 377 -14.36 12.00 -40.08
C HIS A 377 -14.94 12.40 -41.42
N GLY A 378 -16.19 12.04 -41.69
CA GLY A 378 -16.92 12.41 -42.89
C GLY A 378 -17.65 11.24 -43.55
N LEU A 379 -18.22 11.53 -44.72
CA LEU A 379 -19.07 10.59 -45.46
C LEU A 379 -18.31 9.31 -45.86
N GLU A 380 -17.10 9.46 -46.41
CA GLU A 380 -16.32 8.35 -46.97
C GLU A 380 -15.81 7.37 -45.89
N PRO A 381 -15.17 7.82 -44.79
CA PRO A 381 -14.81 6.91 -43.69
C PRO A 381 -16.02 6.18 -43.10
N GLN A 382 -17.16 6.87 -42.95
CA GLN A 382 -18.38 6.24 -42.43
C GLN A 382 -19.00 5.27 -43.44
N ALA A 383 -18.85 5.49 -44.75
CA ALA A 383 -19.26 4.55 -45.79
C ALA A 383 -18.46 3.23 -45.72
N GLN A 384 -17.12 3.34 -45.63
CA GLN A 384 -16.22 2.20 -45.50
C GLN A 384 -16.52 1.40 -44.22
N LEU A 385 -16.70 2.09 -43.08
CA LEU A 385 -17.11 1.45 -41.85
C LEU A 385 -18.49 0.79 -41.97
N ASN A 386 -19.43 1.39 -42.71
CA ASN A 386 -20.76 0.82 -42.92
C ASN A 386 -20.71 -0.49 -43.68
N GLU A 387 -19.87 -0.60 -44.73
CA GLU A 387 -19.66 -1.85 -45.46
C GLU A 387 -19.18 -2.97 -44.51
N MET A 388 -18.23 -2.67 -43.62
CA MET A 388 -17.75 -3.63 -42.64
C MET A 388 -18.84 -4.02 -41.63
N LEU A 389 -19.56 -3.04 -41.09
CA LEU A 389 -20.61 -3.27 -40.08
C LEU A 389 -21.81 -4.05 -40.63
N ASN A 390 -22.18 -3.84 -41.89
CA ASN A 390 -23.33 -4.50 -42.51
C ASN A 390 -23.17 -6.02 -42.56
N THR A 391 -21.93 -6.53 -42.65
CA THR A 391 -21.65 -7.98 -42.61
C THR A 391 -21.93 -8.63 -41.25
N SER A 392 -22.14 -7.82 -40.21
CA SER A 392 -22.17 -8.23 -38.81
C SER A 392 -23.45 -7.81 -38.07
N GLN A 393 -24.49 -7.37 -38.80
CA GLN A 393 -25.73 -6.86 -38.19
C GLN A 393 -26.40 -7.87 -37.24
N GLY A 394 -26.93 -7.37 -36.13
CA GLY A 394 -27.57 -8.19 -35.09
C GLY A 394 -26.60 -9.01 -34.23
N ASN A 395 -25.30 -9.06 -34.56
CA ASN A 395 -24.30 -9.80 -33.78
C ASN A 395 -23.33 -8.85 -33.08
N LYS A 396 -23.59 -8.58 -31.80
CA LYS A 396 -22.77 -7.69 -30.96
C LYS A 396 -21.28 -8.04 -31.01
N LYS A 397 -20.93 -9.33 -30.90
CA LYS A 397 -19.53 -9.79 -30.86
C LYS A 397 -18.83 -9.55 -32.20
N ALA A 398 -19.53 -9.74 -33.32
CA ALA A 398 -18.98 -9.47 -34.65
C ALA A 398 -18.80 -7.96 -34.88
N ILE A 399 -19.78 -7.13 -34.46
CA ILE A 399 -19.67 -5.67 -34.50
C ILE A 399 -18.48 -5.16 -33.68
N LEU A 400 -18.26 -5.69 -32.48
CA LEU A 400 -17.09 -5.31 -31.66
C LEU A 400 -15.77 -5.60 -32.38
N LYS A 401 -15.65 -6.74 -33.07
CA LYS A 401 -14.47 -7.05 -33.88
C LYS A 401 -14.29 -6.08 -35.04
N VAL A 402 -15.38 -5.66 -35.69
CA VAL A 402 -15.34 -4.64 -36.75
C VAL A 402 -14.84 -3.31 -36.19
N LEU A 403 -15.35 -2.88 -35.02
CA LEU A 403 -14.90 -1.65 -34.36
C LEU A 403 -13.41 -1.73 -33.97
N GLU A 404 -12.94 -2.86 -33.45
CA GLU A 404 -11.52 -3.09 -33.15
C GLU A 404 -10.63 -3.01 -34.41
N GLN A 405 -11.09 -3.58 -35.54
CA GLN A 405 -10.39 -3.48 -36.82
C GLN A 405 -10.36 -2.05 -37.33
N TRP A 406 -11.49 -1.35 -37.26
CA TRP A 406 -11.59 0.04 -37.65
C TRP A 406 -10.72 0.95 -36.79
N ALA A 407 -10.64 0.70 -35.48
CA ALA A 407 -9.74 1.40 -34.58
C ALA A 407 -8.27 1.31 -35.02
N LYS A 408 -7.83 0.14 -35.50
CA LYS A 408 -6.48 -0.05 -36.06
C LYS A 408 -6.29 0.76 -37.34
N ILE A 409 -7.29 0.76 -38.23
CA ILE A 409 -7.27 1.57 -39.46
C ILE A 409 -7.18 3.06 -39.11
N SER A 410 -8.07 3.57 -38.26
CA SER A 410 -8.07 4.98 -37.84
C SER A 410 -6.75 5.38 -37.18
N LYS A 411 -6.17 4.53 -36.35
CA LYS A 411 -4.85 4.77 -35.72
C LYS A 411 -3.71 4.82 -36.73
N GLY A 412 -3.78 4.01 -37.79
CA GLY A 412 -2.74 3.88 -38.81
C GLY A 412 -2.75 4.96 -39.88
N ARG A 413 -3.78 5.82 -39.94
CA ARG A 413 -3.83 6.93 -40.91
C ARG A 413 -2.78 7.98 -40.54
N THR A 414 -1.89 8.29 -41.47
CA THR A 414 -0.83 9.30 -41.29
C THR A 414 -1.26 10.64 -41.90
N ILE A 415 -0.62 11.72 -41.42
CA ILE A 415 -0.77 13.09 -41.93
C ILE A 415 -0.45 13.16 -43.42
#